data_AF-A0A518DRK1-F1
#
_entry.id   AF-A0A518DRK1-F1
#
_cell.length_a   1.000
_cell.length_b   1.000
_cell.length_c   1.000
_cell.angle_alpha   90.00
_cell.angle_beta   90.00
_cell.angle_gamma   90.00
#
_symmetry.space_group_name_H-M   'P 1'
#
loop_
_entity.id
_entity.type
_entity.pdbx_description
1 polymer ?
#
loop_
_entity_poly.entity_id
_entity_poly.type
_entity_poly.pdbx_seq_one_letter_code
_entity_poly.pdbx_strand_id
1 'polypeptide(L)'
;MADKFDPYREWLGIPPSDQPLDYYRLLGLEPSERDPQRIAAAAERRIQHVRTCAVGPHARDAEAILNELASAQLCLLDPQARAAYDHSLALGGAASPASPSSPSVSNEVQHFAEMRAAMRRAPGTDPAAASTAPYPGGAPLGNLQGGPAATPGEEPEVDEAAATPFWRSPLAIGAGAGLALVLLGGIVWFARSDSSPPAPASTEVAAPVVETPVPANLPPTPSIPLATAGAGGVITLRPDQAELTGGLLVTSQGGEPVIGNWSSFDSVATWRVEVKTSSYYTVRVLHSARDKGSFTVSNGESERKRSVRVKGDGQFNIDEFVLRLPKKSEYLLTVKAAEMSGAELMELKSIELTPSKRR
;
A
#
# COMPACT_ATOMS: atom_id res chain seq x y z
N MET A 1 -34.39 -3.38 23.09
CA MET A 1 -33.77 -3.31 21.74
C MET A 1 -32.27 -3.37 21.96
N ALA A 2 -31.53 -4.14 21.16
CA ALA A 2 -30.08 -4.23 21.31
C ALA A 2 -29.46 -2.90 20.86
N ASP A 3 -28.81 -2.19 21.78
CA ASP A 3 -28.02 -1.02 21.44
C ASP A 3 -26.80 -1.50 20.64
N LYS A 4 -26.67 -1.02 19.40
CA LYS A 4 -25.63 -1.50 18.49
C LYS A 4 -24.30 -0.92 18.97
N PHE A 5 -23.31 -1.77 19.23
CA PHE A 5 -21.98 -1.31 19.64
C PHE A 5 -21.42 -0.32 18.61
N ASP A 6 -21.20 0.92 19.05
CA ASP A 6 -20.62 2.00 18.26
C ASP A 6 -19.25 2.33 18.84
N PRO A 7 -18.15 1.90 18.18
CA PRO A 7 -16.81 2.05 18.73
C PRO A 7 -16.36 3.53 18.85
N TYR A 8 -16.96 4.46 18.08
CA TYR A 8 -16.69 5.89 18.22
C TYR A 8 -17.36 6.47 19.46
N ARG A 9 -18.57 6.01 19.78
CA ARG A 9 -19.29 6.40 21.00
C ARG A 9 -18.61 5.80 22.24
N GLU A 10 -18.33 4.50 22.22
CA GLU A 10 -17.86 3.76 23.40
C GLU A 10 -16.37 3.99 23.73
N TRP A 11 -15.51 4.29 22.75
CA TRP A 11 -14.07 4.51 23.00
C TRP A 11 -13.60 5.95 22.77
N LEU A 12 -14.21 6.69 21.83
CA LEU A 12 -13.79 8.07 21.53
C LEU A 12 -14.72 9.13 22.12
N GLY A 13 -15.85 8.73 22.70
CA GLY A 13 -16.86 9.61 23.28
C GLY A 13 -17.61 10.46 22.24
N ILE A 14 -17.55 10.10 20.97
CA ILE A 14 -18.17 10.87 19.88
C ILE A 14 -19.58 10.32 19.62
N PRO A 15 -20.66 11.10 19.89
CA PRO A 15 -22.01 10.66 19.60
C PRO A 15 -22.28 10.70 18.08
N PRO A 16 -23.15 9.82 17.53
CA PRO A 16 -23.50 9.84 16.11
C PRO A 16 -24.21 11.15 15.66
N SER A 17 -24.73 11.93 16.61
CA SER A 17 -25.29 13.27 16.37
C SER A 17 -24.26 14.34 16.03
N ASP A 18 -22.98 14.13 16.34
CA ASP A 18 -21.86 15.05 16.02
C ASP A 18 -21.25 14.75 14.64
N GLN A 19 -21.98 14.06 13.77
CA GLN A 19 -21.59 13.91 12.36
C GLN A 19 -21.86 15.22 11.59
N PRO A 20 -20.94 15.63 10.69
CA PRO A 20 -19.81 14.88 10.18
C PRO A 20 -18.57 14.90 11.11
N LEU A 21 -17.97 13.74 11.36
CA LEU A 21 -16.70 13.65 12.07
C LEU A 21 -15.59 14.25 11.18
N ASP A 22 -14.87 15.22 11.73
CA ASP A 22 -13.61 15.74 11.16
C ASP A 22 -12.39 15.18 11.92
N TYR A 23 -11.19 15.39 11.38
CA TYR A 23 -9.93 14.92 11.99
C TYR A 23 -9.62 15.59 13.33
N TYR A 24 -10.05 16.84 13.56
CA TYR A 24 -9.86 17.52 14.84
C TYR A 24 -10.75 16.86 15.92
N ARG A 25 -12.02 16.58 15.61
CA ARG A 25 -12.96 15.81 16.45
C ARG A 25 -12.48 14.38 16.70
N LEU A 26 -11.93 13.72 15.67
CA LEU A 26 -11.34 12.38 15.82
C LEU A 26 -10.12 12.37 16.74
N LEU A 27 -9.35 13.48 16.83
CA LEU A 27 -8.28 13.64 17.82
C LEU A 27 -8.76 14.22 19.18
N GLY A 28 -9.97 14.78 19.26
CA GLY A 28 -10.47 15.50 20.44
C GLY A 28 -9.81 16.87 20.61
N LEU A 29 -9.57 17.57 19.51
CA LEU A 29 -8.98 18.90 19.41
C LEU A 29 -10.01 19.94 18.98
N GLU A 30 -9.71 21.21 19.23
CA GLU A 30 -10.42 22.34 18.64
C GLU A 30 -10.11 22.43 17.13
N PRO A 31 -11.08 22.77 16.25
CA PRO A 31 -10.86 22.89 14.80
C PRO A 31 -9.83 23.95 14.38
N SER A 32 -9.46 24.87 15.28
CA SER A 32 -8.41 25.88 15.05
C SER A 32 -7.05 25.49 15.64
N GLU A 33 -6.87 24.25 16.11
CA GLU A 33 -5.59 23.82 16.68
C GLU A 33 -4.49 23.77 15.61
N ARG A 34 -3.34 24.36 15.93
CA ARG A 34 -2.20 24.44 15.01
C ARG A 34 -0.88 24.03 15.63
N ASP A 35 -0.81 23.91 16.96
CA ASP A 35 0.41 23.50 17.67
C ASP A 35 0.70 22.00 17.43
N PRO A 36 1.80 21.65 16.75
CA PRO A 36 2.15 20.26 16.49
C PRO A 36 2.33 19.43 17.78
N GLN A 37 2.73 20.05 18.89
CA GLN A 37 2.88 19.33 20.17
C GLN A 37 1.52 18.94 20.76
N ARG A 38 0.52 19.82 20.66
CA ARG A 38 -0.86 19.52 21.10
C ARG A 38 -1.51 18.47 20.23
N ILE A 39 -1.30 18.55 18.90
CA ILE A 39 -1.80 17.58 17.93
C ILE A 39 -1.21 16.18 18.20
N ALA A 40 0.13 16.06 18.26
CA ALA A 40 0.80 14.79 18.53
C ALA A 40 0.40 14.20 19.90
N ALA A 41 0.32 15.03 20.94
CA ALA A 41 -0.07 14.58 22.28
C ALA A 41 -1.54 14.12 22.35
N ALA A 42 -2.43 14.67 21.53
CA ALA A 42 -3.83 14.24 21.46
C ALA A 42 -3.98 12.91 20.69
N ALA A 43 -3.29 12.78 19.55
CA ALA A 43 -3.25 11.55 18.78
C ALA A 43 -2.71 10.36 19.60
N GLU A 44 -1.55 10.52 20.24
CA GLU A 44 -0.94 9.46 21.04
C GLU A 44 -1.88 8.97 22.17
N ARG A 45 -2.57 9.89 22.86
CA ARG A 45 -3.55 9.52 23.91
C ARG A 45 -4.68 8.66 23.37
N ARG A 46 -5.26 9.01 22.21
CA ARG A 46 -6.36 8.22 21.60
C ARG A 46 -5.87 6.90 21.02
N ILE A 47 -4.71 6.88 20.36
CA ILE A 47 -4.10 5.66 19.82
C ILE A 47 -3.80 4.65 20.94
N GLN A 48 -3.23 5.10 22.07
CA GLN A 48 -2.97 4.23 23.22
C GLN A 48 -4.27 3.72 23.85
N HIS A 49 -5.31 4.55 23.97
CA HIS A 49 -6.60 4.12 24.51
C HIS A 49 -7.26 3.04 23.62
N VAL A 50 -7.37 3.27 22.32
CA VAL A 50 -7.97 2.28 21.39
C VAL A 50 -7.13 0.99 21.32
N ARG A 51 -5.80 1.08 21.46
CA ARG A 51 -4.93 -0.12 21.57
C ARG A 51 -5.25 -0.98 22.79
N THR A 52 -5.61 -0.40 23.94
CA THR A 52 -6.07 -1.19 25.10
C THR A 52 -7.45 -1.83 24.89
N CYS A 53 -8.26 -1.27 24.00
CA CYS A 53 -9.58 -1.78 23.63
C CYS A 53 -9.53 -2.83 22.49
N ALA A 54 -8.37 -2.99 21.83
CA ALA A 54 -8.19 -3.85 20.66
C ALA A 54 -8.14 -5.37 20.95
N VAL A 55 -8.77 -5.83 22.04
CA VAL A 55 -8.75 -7.22 22.50
C VAL A 55 -10.13 -7.86 22.39
N GLY A 56 -10.21 -9.04 21.78
CA GLY A 56 -11.44 -9.83 21.68
C GLY A 56 -12.29 -9.50 20.44
N PRO A 57 -13.63 -9.56 20.50
CA PRO A 57 -14.50 -9.54 19.32
C PRO A 57 -14.47 -8.24 18.52
N HIS A 58 -14.05 -7.13 19.13
CA HIS A 58 -13.98 -5.80 18.51
C HIS A 58 -12.57 -5.43 18.00
N ALA A 59 -11.65 -6.39 17.89
CA ALA A 59 -10.29 -6.12 17.41
C ALA A 59 -10.25 -5.49 16.00
N ARG A 60 -11.18 -5.87 15.11
CA ARG A 60 -11.31 -5.25 13.77
C ARG A 60 -11.82 -3.81 13.82
N ASP A 61 -12.76 -3.51 14.72
CA ASP A 61 -13.27 -2.16 14.92
C ASP A 61 -12.17 -1.24 15.48
N ALA A 62 -11.34 -1.77 16.39
CA ALA A 62 -10.18 -1.07 16.93
C ALA A 62 -9.09 -0.84 15.89
N GLU A 63 -8.80 -1.83 15.03
CA GLU A 63 -7.84 -1.69 13.93
C GLU A 63 -8.27 -0.60 12.93
N ALA A 64 -9.56 -0.56 12.57
CA ALA A 64 -10.11 0.50 11.72
C ALA A 64 -9.91 1.90 12.35
N ILE A 65 -10.33 2.09 13.60
CA ILE A 65 -10.17 3.37 14.30
C ILE A 65 -8.69 3.74 14.51
N LEU A 66 -7.79 2.78 14.73
CA LEU A 66 -6.36 3.06 14.83
C LEU A 66 -5.77 3.59 13.51
N ASN A 67 -6.22 3.04 12.38
CA ASN A 67 -5.84 3.54 11.06
C ASN A 67 -6.39 4.97 10.83
N GLU A 68 -7.62 5.25 11.24
CA GLU A 68 -8.22 6.60 11.16
C GLU A 68 -7.54 7.61 12.11
N LEU A 69 -7.15 7.21 13.32
CA LEU A 69 -6.41 8.07 14.26
C LEU A 69 -5.02 8.43 13.74
N ALA A 70 -4.30 7.46 13.15
CA ALA A 70 -3.06 7.73 12.44
C ALA A 70 -3.27 8.63 11.20
N SER A 71 -4.46 8.57 10.59
CA SER A 71 -4.87 9.45 9.48
C SER A 71 -4.96 10.91 9.89
N ALA A 72 -5.74 11.17 10.94
CA ALA A 72 -5.84 12.49 11.50
C ALA A 72 -4.48 13.00 12.02
N GLN A 73 -3.66 12.13 12.62
CA GLN A 73 -2.34 12.52 13.13
C GLN A 73 -1.42 13.06 12.03
N LEU A 74 -1.09 12.26 11.00
CA LEU A 74 -0.10 12.73 10.01
C LEU A 74 -0.71 13.77 9.03
N CYS A 75 -2.03 13.79 8.82
CA CYS A 75 -2.65 14.89 8.08
C CYS A 75 -2.57 16.24 8.82
N LEU A 76 -2.75 16.27 10.15
CA LEU A 76 -2.74 17.52 10.93
C LEU A 76 -1.35 17.96 11.38
N LEU A 77 -0.36 17.05 11.40
CA LEU A 77 1.03 17.38 11.70
C LEU A 77 1.78 17.98 10.50
N ASP A 78 1.50 17.55 9.27
CA ASP A 78 2.05 18.19 8.06
C ASP A 78 1.34 19.54 7.79
N PRO A 79 2.04 20.68 7.79
CA PRO A 79 1.46 21.98 7.47
C PRO A 79 0.82 22.07 6.07
N GLN A 80 1.32 21.31 5.08
CA GLN A 80 0.76 21.32 3.72
C GLN A 80 -0.51 20.46 3.62
N ALA A 81 -0.47 19.20 4.08
CA ALA A 81 -1.66 18.35 4.14
C ALA A 81 -2.78 19.00 4.96
N ARG A 82 -2.46 19.59 6.13
CA ARG A 82 -3.44 20.32 6.95
C ARG A 82 -4.06 21.49 6.18
N ALA A 83 -3.27 22.30 5.48
CA ALA A 83 -3.82 23.43 4.72
C ALA A 83 -4.75 22.99 3.58
N ALA A 84 -4.45 21.88 2.90
CA ALA A 84 -5.33 21.29 1.90
C ALA A 84 -6.61 20.71 2.54
N TYR A 85 -6.50 20.08 3.71
CA TYR A 85 -7.61 19.54 4.48
C TYR A 85 -8.55 20.62 5.01
N ASP A 86 -8.01 21.67 5.64
CA ASP A 86 -8.76 22.84 6.11
C ASP A 86 -9.54 23.51 4.96
N HIS A 87 -8.95 23.57 3.75
CA HIS A 87 -9.61 24.09 2.56
C HIS A 87 -10.73 23.17 2.05
N SER A 88 -10.60 21.84 2.18
CA SER A 88 -11.67 20.90 1.81
C SER A 88 -12.86 20.98 2.78
N LEU A 89 -12.60 21.14 4.09
CA LEU A 89 -13.63 21.39 5.10
C LEU A 89 -14.39 22.69 4.82
N ALA A 90 -13.68 23.77 4.47
CA ALA A 90 -14.28 25.06 4.15
C ALA A 90 -15.21 25.04 2.92
N LEU A 91 -15.01 24.11 1.98
CA LEU A 91 -15.87 23.91 0.81
C LEU A 91 -17.08 23.01 1.08
N GLY A 92 -17.37 22.65 2.34
CA GLY A 92 -18.43 21.72 2.71
C GLY A 92 -18.08 20.25 2.46
N GLY A 93 -16.82 19.97 2.10
CA GLY A 93 -16.26 18.63 2.00
C GLY A 93 -15.99 18.04 3.37
N ALA A 94 -17.06 17.76 4.13
CA ALA A 94 -16.94 17.10 5.42
C ALA A 94 -16.61 15.62 5.22
N ALA A 95 -15.31 15.35 5.12
CA ALA A 95 -14.74 14.02 4.92
C ALA A 95 -15.02 13.14 6.16
N SER A 96 -16.13 12.41 6.12
CA SER A 96 -16.45 11.36 7.10
C SER A 96 -15.26 10.40 7.23
N PRO A 97 -14.82 10.05 8.45
CA PRO A 97 -13.52 9.43 8.70
C PRO A 97 -13.46 7.94 8.32
N ALA A 98 -14.57 7.36 7.84
CA ALA A 98 -14.67 5.97 7.35
C ALA A 98 -13.90 5.72 6.03
N SER A 99 -12.76 6.38 5.86
CA SER A 99 -11.74 6.14 4.85
C SER A 99 -10.39 6.36 5.52
N PRO A 100 -9.56 5.31 5.67
CA PRO A 100 -8.26 5.43 6.31
C PRO A 100 -7.27 6.09 5.35
N SER A 101 -7.42 7.39 5.12
CA SER A 101 -6.42 8.26 4.50
C SER A 101 -5.26 8.47 5.48
N SER A 102 -4.62 7.35 5.85
CA SER A 102 -3.61 7.20 6.89
C SER A 102 -2.23 7.40 6.32
N PRO A 103 -1.61 8.59 6.47
CA PRO A 103 -0.25 8.74 6.01
C PRO A 103 0.65 8.02 7.03
N SER A 104 1.50 7.12 6.55
CA SER A 104 2.16 6.13 7.40
C SER A 104 3.34 6.72 8.17
N VAL A 105 3.28 6.59 9.49
CA VAL A 105 4.18 7.15 10.53
C VAL A 105 5.65 6.64 10.47
N SER A 106 6.03 5.85 9.47
CA SER A 106 7.31 5.10 9.46
C SER A 106 8.54 5.96 9.21
N ASN A 107 8.48 6.93 8.30
CA ASN A 107 9.64 7.79 7.96
C ASN A 107 9.77 9.02 8.88
N GLU A 108 8.68 9.46 9.51
CA GLU A 108 8.77 10.60 10.44
C GLU A 108 9.46 10.24 11.75
N VAL A 109 9.36 8.99 12.24
CA VAL A 109 10.02 8.61 13.50
C VAL A 109 11.54 8.75 13.40
N GLN A 110 12.16 8.47 12.25
CA GLN A 110 13.60 8.73 12.04
C GLN A 110 13.88 10.23 11.90
N HIS A 111 13.19 10.94 11.01
CA HIS A 111 13.45 12.37 10.77
C HIS A 111 13.18 13.24 12.01
N PHE A 112 12.15 12.92 12.80
CA PHE A 112 11.79 13.64 14.02
C PHE A 112 12.70 13.25 15.20
N ALA A 113 13.25 12.03 15.23
CA ALA A 113 14.29 11.65 16.19
C ALA A 113 15.61 12.39 15.91
N GLU A 114 16.02 12.47 14.65
CA GLU A 114 17.19 13.25 14.21
C GLU A 114 16.99 14.75 14.47
N MET A 115 15.81 15.29 14.18
CA MET A 115 15.48 16.70 14.44
C MET A 115 15.41 17.04 15.93
N ARG A 116 14.91 16.13 16.81
CA ARG A 116 15.00 16.28 18.28
C ARG A 116 16.42 16.08 18.83
N ALA A 117 17.31 15.39 18.11
CA ALA A 117 18.72 15.30 18.46
C ALA A 117 19.48 16.57 18.06
N ALA A 118 19.20 17.11 16.87
CA ALA A 118 19.76 18.36 16.37
C ALA A 118 19.34 19.58 17.21
N MET A 119 18.05 19.69 17.59
CA MET A 119 17.55 20.82 18.39
C MET A 119 18.13 20.89 19.81
N ARG A 120 18.71 19.79 20.32
CA ARG A 120 19.48 19.77 21.58
C ARG A 120 20.94 20.21 21.43
N ARG A 121 21.37 20.60 20.23
CA ARG A 121 22.79 20.83 19.89
C ARG A 121 23.02 22.16 19.16
N ALA A 122 22.49 23.25 19.71
CA ALA A 122 22.87 24.61 19.35
C ALA A 122 23.98 25.13 20.30
N PRO A 123 24.96 25.94 19.83
CA PRO A 123 26.15 26.30 20.60
C PRO A 123 26.02 27.61 21.39
N GLY A 124 26.71 27.68 22.53
CA GLY A 124 26.78 28.81 23.46
C GLY A 124 26.68 28.32 24.91
N THR A 125 27.53 28.72 25.85
CA THR A 125 28.60 29.73 25.84
C THR A 125 29.57 29.38 26.98
N ASP A 126 30.88 29.48 26.77
CA ASP A 126 31.81 29.61 27.90
C ASP A 126 31.50 30.90 28.66
N PRO A 127 31.68 30.89 29.99
CA PRO A 127 32.75 31.73 30.51
C PRO A 127 33.61 31.01 31.55
N ALA A 128 34.92 30.99 31.29
CA ALA A 128 35.91 30.79 32.33
C ALA A 128 36.09 32.07 33.16
N ALA A 129 36.10 31.96 34.51
CA ALA A 129 37.19 32.48 35.35
C ALA A 129 36.92 32.33 36.87
N ALA A 130 37.78 31.54 37.53
CA ALA A 130 38.42 31.74 38.84
C ALA A 130 37.60 32.14 40.11
N SER A 131 37.64 31.27 41.14
CA SER A 131 37.98 31.58 42.56
C SER A 131 37.87 30.34 43.48
N THR A 132 38.60 30.10 44.61
CA THR A 132 40.01 30.39 44.98
C THR A 132 40.46 29.43 46.12
N ALA A 133 41.38 28.50 45.82
CA ALA A 133 42.38 27.91 46.76
C ALA A 133 41.87 27.03 47.97
N PRO A 134 42.74 26.47 48.87
CA PRO A 134 42.76 25.01 49.14
C PRO A 134 42.84 24.62 50.65
N TYR A 135 43.05 23.33 50.98
CA TYR A 135 43.84 22.71 52.08
C TYR A 135 43.43 21.21 52.27
N PRO A 136 44.16 20.32 52.99
CA PRO A 136 44.50 18.99 52.46
C PRO A 136 44.41 17.85 53.52
N GLY A 137 45.07 16.72 53.25
CA GLY A 137 45.63 15.84 54.30
C GLY A 137 44.93 14.49 54.49
N GLY A 138 45.73 13.44 54.70
CA GLY A 138 45.28 12.07 55.02
C GLY A 138 46.09 11.00 54.29
N ALA A 139 47.14 10.48 54.94
CA ALA A 139 48.06 9.48 54.39
C ALA A 139 47.57 8.01 54.61
N PRO A 140 48.18 6.99 53.98
CA PRO A 140 47.58 5.65 53.82
C PRO A 140 48.14 4.54 54.73
N LEU A 141 47.37 3.46 54.88
CA LEU A 141 47.74 2.09 55.29
C LEU A 141 46.72 1.13 54.63
N GLY A 142 46.96 -0.15 54.35
CA GLY A 142 48.15 -1.00 54.49
C GLY A 142 47.78 -2.45 54.08
N ASN A 143 48.72 -3.22 53.53
CA ASN A 143 48.45 -4.54 52.92
C ASN A 143 48.08 -5.63 53.95
N LEU A 144 47.15 -6.54 53.58
CA LEU A 144 47.22 -7.98 53.84
C LEU A 144 46.50 -8.69 52.66
N GLN A 145 47.13 -9.43 51.73
CA GLN A 145 47.98 -10.63 51.83
C GLN A 145 47.17 -11.92 51.54
N GLY A 146 47.50 -12.60 50.42
CA GLY A 146 46.86 -13.87 50.02
C GLY A 146 46.86 -14.14 48.51
N GLY A 147 47.99 -14.57 47.94
CA GLY A 147 48.02 -15.30 46.66
C GLY A 147 48.12 -16.82 46.91
N PRO A 148 48.57 -17.66 45.94
CA PRO A 148 48.96 -17.32 44.56
C PRO A 148 48.50 -18.36 43.48
N ALA A 149 48.82 -18.05 42.21
CA ALA A 149 49.28 -18.94 41.10
C ALA A 149 48.59 -20.30 40.76
N ALA A 150 48.65 -20.87 39.55
CA ALA A 150 48.75 -20.46 38.14
C ALA A 150 49.23 -21.68 37.29
N THR A 151 48.46 -22.07 36.25
CA THR A 151 48.92 -22.76 34.99
C THR A 151 49.61 -24.15 35.09
N PRO A 152 49.93 -24.88 33.98
CA PRO A 152 49.48 -24.82 32.56
C PRO A 152 49.01 -26.19 31.99
N GLY A 153 48.76 -26.26 30.67
CA GLY A 153 48.57 -27.50 29.88
C GLY A 153 47.14 -27.67 29.31
N GLU A 154 46.89 -28.11 28.08
CA GLU A 154 47.78 -28.59 27.01
C GLU A 154 47.01 -28.54 25.66
N GLU A 155 47.63 -28.10 24.56
CA GLU A 155 47.13 -28.34 23.19
C GLU A 155 47.77 -29.64 22.65
N PRO A 156 47.07 -30.43 21.83
CA PRO A 156 47.45 -30.39 20.41
C PRO A 156 46.30 -30.54 19.39
N GLU A 157 46.32 -29.66 18.40
CA GLU A 157 46.52 -29.98 16.97
C GLU A 157 46.26 -31.43 16.49
N VAL A 158 45.21 -31.61 15.67
CA VAL A 158 45.09 -32.48 14.47
C VAL A 158 43.65 -32.30 13.91
N ASP A 159 43.30 -32.43 12.64
CA ASP A 159 43.96 -32.23 11.35
C ASP A 159 42.85 -32.43 10.28
N GLU A 160 43.12 -31.97 9.07
CA GLU A 160 42.55 -32.39 7.78
C GLU A 160 41.42 -33.45 7.67
N ALA A 161 40.28 -33.07 7.04
CA ALA A 161 39.60 -33.81 5.94
C ALA A 161 38.30 -33.06 5.55
N ALA A 162 38.23 -32.39 4.40
CA ALA A 162 38.01 -32.95 3.07
C ALA A 162 36.54 -33.39 2.79
N ALA A 163 35.98 -32.75 1.78
CA ALA A 163 34.62 -32.86 1.26
C ALA A 163 34.14 -34.28 0.87
N THR A 164 32.82 -34.48 0.80
CA THR A 164 32.09 -34.56 -0.50
C THR A 164 30.57 -34.83 -0.33
N PRO A 165 29.72 -34.48 -1.32
CA PRO A 165 28.29 -34.77 -1.29
C PRO A 165 27.98 -36.20 -1.76
N PHE A 166 27.13 -36.92 -1.02
CA PHE A 166 26.76 -38.29 -1.35
C PHE A 166 25.83 -38.37 -2.58
N TRP A 167 26.33 -39.00 -3.64
CA TRP A 167 25.61 -39.29 -4.88
C TRP A 167 24.60 -40.43 -4.72
N ARG A 168 23.42 -40.24 -5.32
CA ARG A 168 22.70 -41.21 -6.19
C ARG A 168 22.78 -42.70 -5.85
N SER A 169 21.61 -43.31 -5.65
CA SER A 169 21.23 -44.57 -6.32
C SER A 169 19.70 -44.70 -6.49
N PRO A 170 19.21 -45.55 -7.41
CA PRO A 170 17.89 -45.36 -8.06
C PRO A 170 16.86 -46.46 -7.70
N LEU A 171 15.78 -46.52 -8.50
CA LEU A 171 14.76 -47.58 -8.61
C LEU A 171 13.63 -47.62 -7.56
N ALA A 172 12.48 -47.06 -7.95
CA ALA A 172 11.16 -47.66 -7.73
C ALA A 172 10.18 -47.15 -8.81
N ILE A 173 10.15 -47.81 -9.97
CA ILE A 173 9.08 -47.63 -10.98
C ILE A 173 8.01 -48.70 -10.70
N GLY A 174 6.74 -48.32 -10.66
CA GLY A 174 5.64 -49.26 -10.96
C GLY A 174 4.55 -49.45 -9.92
N ALA A 175 3.77 -48.40 -9.62
CA ALA A 175 2.36 -48.51 -9.28
C ALA A 175 1.67 -47.15 -9.47
N GLY A 176 0.44 -47.11 -10.01
CA GLY A 176 -0.39 -45.89 -10.00
C GLY A 176 -0.68 -45.23 -11.36
N ALA A 177 -0.82 -45.99 -12.44
CA ALA A 177 -1.47 -45.53 -13.68
C ALA A 177 -3.00 -45.33 -13.51
N GLY A 178 -3.40 -44.58 -12.48
CA GLY A 178 -4.78 -44.42 -12.03
C GLY A 178 -5.16 -43.01 -11.55
N LEU A 179 -4.25 -42.04 -11.62
CA LEU A 179 -4.48 -40.66 -11.15
C LEU A 179 -4.39 -39.60 -12.27
N ALA A 180 -4.29 -40.03 -13.53
CA ALA A 180 -4.35 -39.16 -14.71
C ALA A 180 -5.75 -39.12 -15.39
N LEU A 181 -6.67 -40.02 -15.02
CA LEU A 181 -8.03 -40.07 -15.58
C LEU A 181 -9.10 -39.38 -14.70
N VAL A 182 -8.82 -39.11 -13.43
CA VAL A 182 -9.73 -38.37 -12.54
C VAL A 182 -9.66 -36.85 -12.79
N LEU A 183 -8.49 -36.33 -13.17
CA LEU A 183 -8.29 -34.90 -13.45
C LEU A 183 -8.81 -34.43 -14.83
N LEU A 184 -9.13 -35.35 -15.75
CA LEU A 184 -9.84 -35.04 -16.99
C LEU A 184 -11.36 -35.23 -16.88
N GLY A 185 -11.83 -36.08 -15.96
CA GLY A 185 -13.27 -36.29 -15.72
C GLY A 185 -13.96 -35.10 -15.03
N GLY A 186 -13.28 -34.42 -14.09
CA GLY A 186 -13.84 -33.30 -13.34
C GLY A 186 -14.14 -32.04 -14.18
N ILE A 187 -13.40 -31.84 -15.28
CA ILE A 187 -13.52 -30.64 -16.13
C ILE A 187 -14.74 -30.72 -17.07
N VAL A 188 -15.29 -31.92 -17.29
CA VAL A 188 -16.45 -32.14 -18.19
C VAL A 188 -17.79 -32.04 -17.45
N TRP A 189 -17.81 -32.12 -16.11
CA TRP A 189 -19.07 -32.12 -15.35
C TRP A 189 -19.63 -30.72 -15.06
N PHE A 190 -18.78 -29.70 -14.84
CA PHE A 190 -19.26 -28.34 -14.54
C PHE A 190 -19.67 -27.52 -15.78
N ALA A 191 -19.44 -28.04 -16.99
CA ALA A 191 -19.87 -27.43 -18.25
C ALA A 191 -21.28 -27.87 -18.69
N ARG A 192 -22.11 -28.43 -17.79
CA ARG A 192 -23.41 -29.04 -18.15
C ARG A 192 -24.58 -28.80 -17.18
N SER A 193 -24.45 -27.86 -16.25
CA SER A 193 -25.52 -27.31 -15.41
C SER A 193 -25.10 -25.90 -14.97
N ASP A 194 -25.74 -24.79 -15.35
CA ASP A 194 -27.15 -24.61 -15.69
C ASP A 194 -27.42 -24.22 -17.15
N SER A 195 -28.31 -24.97 -17.80
CA SER A 195 -29.05 -24.51 -18.97
C SER A 195 -30.54 -24.63 -18.63
N SER A 196 -31.10 -23.56 -18.04
CA SER A 196 -32.56 -23.47 -17.89
C SER A 196 -33.21 -23.45 -19.29
N PRO A 197 -34.28 -24.23 -19.51
CA PRO A 197 -34.88 -24.36 -20.83
C PRO A 197 -35.66 -23.10 -21.24
N PRO A 198 -35.74 -22.78 -22.54
CA PRO A 198 -36.64 -21.74 -23.02
C PRO A 198 -38.10 -22.19 -22.87
N ALA A 199 -38.91 -21.38 -22.19
CA ALA A 199 -40.37 -21.50 -22.25
C ALA A 199 -40.87 -21.17 -23.67
N PRO A 200 -41.97 -21.79 -24.15
CA PRO A 200 -42.38 -21.70 -25.54
C PRO A 200 -42.89 -20.31 -25.94
N ALA A 201 -42.80 -20.02 -27.24
CA ALA A 201 -43.17 -18.76 -27.82
C ALA A 201 -44.66 -18.39 -27.57
N SER A 202 -44.88 -17.29 -26.86
CA SER A 202 -46.08 -16.48 -27.04
C SER A 202 -45.86 -15.54 -28.23
N THR A 203 -46.56 -15.78 -29.33
CA THR A 203 -46.67 -14.82 -30.42
C THR A 203 -47.51 -13.63 -29.94
N GLU A 204 -46.85 -12.59 -29.43
CA GLU A 204 -47.50 -11.31 -29.15
C GLU A 204 -47.05 -10.24 -30.14
N VAL A 205 -48.08 -9.67 -30.78
CA VAL A 205 -48.04 -8.81 -31.97
C VAL A 205 -47.13 -7.59 -31.76
N ALA A 206 -46.38 -7.22 -32.82
CA ALA A 206 -45.60 -6.00 -32.85
C ALA A 206 -46.50 -4.75 -32.65
N ALA A 207 -46.42 -4.14 -31.47
CA ALA A 207 -46.87 -2.77 -31.25
C ALA A 207 -45.86 -1.80 -31.91
N PRO A 208 -46.31 -0.68 -32.50
CA PRO A 208 -45.39 0.28 -33.12
C PRO A 208 -44.49 0.92 -32.06
N VAL A 209 -43.20 1.07 -32.40
CA VAL A 209 -42.24 1.82 -31.59
C VAL A 209 -42.71 3.27 -31.50
N VAL A 210 -43.25 3.65 -30.34
CA VAL A 210 -43.36 5.05 -29.96
C VAL A 210 -41.97 5.45 -29.47
N GLU A 211 -41.26 6.23 -30.28
CA GLU A 211 -40.00 6.86 -29.88
C GLU A 211 -40.29 7.82 -28.71
N THR A 212 -40.06 7.35 -27.48
CA THR A 212 -40.04 8.23 -26.32
C THR A 212 -38.78 9.09 -26.40
N PRO A 213 -38.86 10.42 -26.46
CA PRO A 213 -37.67 11.26 -26.53
C PRO A 213 -36.83 11.08 -25.27
N VAL A 214 -35.60 10.59 -25.45
CA VAL A 214 -34.63 10.44 -24.36
C VAL A 214 -34.42 11.82 -23.72
N PRO A 215 -34.67 11.99 -22.41
CA PRO A 215 -34.46 13.28 -21.75
C PRO A 215 -32.98 13.65 -21.85
N ALA A 216 -32.69 14.82 -22.41
CA ALA A 216 -31.35 15.30 -22.76
C ALA A 216 -30.50 15.73 -21.54
N ASN A 217 -30.61 15.00 -20.43
CA ASN A 217 -29.91 15.29 -19.17
C ASN A 217 -29.45 14.00 -18.47
N LEU A 218 -28.87 13.07 -19.23
CA LEU A 218 -27.94 12.12 -18.66
C LEU A 218 -26.69 12.89 -18.19
N PRO A 219 -26.20 12.70 -16.94
CA PRO A 219 -24.90 13.23 -16.57
C PRO A 219 -23.84 12.65 -17.51
N PRO A 220 -22.79 13.40 -17.88
CA PRO A 220 -21.76 12.90 -18.77
C PRO A 220 -21.09 11.67 -18.15
N THR A 221 -21.19 10.53 -18.84
CA THR A 221 -20.42 9.33 -18.49
C THR A 221 -18.95 9.71 -18.34
N PRO A 222 -18.29 9.42 -17.20
CA PRO A 222 -16.91 9.79 -16.97
C PRO A 222 -16.03 9.13 -18.04
N SER A 223 -15.66 9.93 -19.04
CA SER A 223 -14.94 9.46 -20.20
C SER A 223 -13.46 9.41 -19.85
N ILE A 224 -12.88 8.21 -19.68
CA ILE A 224 -11.47 8.03 -19.32
C ILE A 224 -10.60 9.00 -20.17
N PRO A 225 -9.78 9.87 -19.54
CA PRO A 225 -9.00 10.84 -20.28
C PRO A 225 -8.06 10.14 -21.27
N LEU A 226 -7.97 10.67 -22.48
CA LEU A 226 -7.17 10.06 -23.55
C LEU A 226 -5.68 10.40 -23.37
N ALA A 227 -4.90 9.46 -22.85
CA ALA A 227 -3.47 9.59 -22.73
C ALA A 227 -2.83 9.59 -24.14
N THR A 228 -2.12 10.66 -24.45
CA THR A 228 -1.53 10.92 -25.77
C THR A 228 -0.01 11.01 -25.67
N ALA A 229 0.70 10.62 -26.73
CA ALA A 229 2.15 10.71 -26.78
C ALA A 229 2.66 12.15 -26.63
N GLY A 230 3.53 12.37 -25.64
CA GLY A 230 4.23 13.64 -25.39
C GLY A 230 5.51 13.80 -26.20
N ALA A 231 6.41 14.66 -25.74
CA ALA A 231 7.71 14.89 -26.38
C ALA A 231 8.51 13.58 -26.48
N GLY A 232 9.07 13.31 -27.67
CA GLY A 232 9.78 12.06 -27.95
C GLY A 232 8.91 10.83 -28.24
N GLY A 233 7.57 10.97 -28.25
CA GLY A 233 6.64 9.88 -28.58
C GLY A 233 6.30 8.97 -27.41
N VAL A 234 6.76 9.29 -26.19
CA VAL A 234 6.45 8.56 -24.95
C VAL A 234 5.01 8.86 -24.53
N ILE A 235 4.24 7.82 -24.21
CA ILE A 235 2.91 7.95 -23.59
C ILE A 235 3.07 7.62 -22.10
N THR A 236 2.78 8.58 -21.22
CA THR A 236 2.82 8.37 -19.76
C THR A 236 1.39 8.17 -19.27
N LEU A 237 1.14 7.04 -18.61
CA LEU A 237 -0.13 6.71 -17.97
C LEU A 237 0.01 7.00 -16.47
N ARG A 238 -0.75 7.99 -16.03
CA ARG A 238 -0.74 8.44 -14.63
C ARG A 238 -1.86 7.77 -13.84
N PRO A 239 -1.65 7.44 -12.55
CA PRO A 239 -2.68 6.91 -11.65
C PRO A 239 -3.97 7.74 -11.60
N ASP A 240 -3.86 9.07 -11.60
CA ASP A 240 -4.99 10.01 -11.59
C ASP A 240 -5.81 10.06 -12.90
N GLN A 241 -5.34 9.37 -13.94
CA GLN A 241 -5.99 9.27 -15.26
C GLN A 241 -6.59 7.87 -15.52
N ALA A 242 -6.50 6.96 -14.54
CA ALA A 242 -7.06 5.61 -14.64
C ALA A 242 -8.54 5.58 -14.25
N GLU A 243 -9.32 4.76 -14.95
CA GLU A 243 -10.54 4.20 -14.36
C GLU A 243 -10.16 3.01 -13.47
N LEU A 244 -10.63 3.03 -12.22
CA LEU A 244 -10.28 2.06 -11.19
C LEU A 244 -11.51 1.25 -10.78
N THR A 245 -11.41 -0.08 -10.85
CA THR A 245 -12.45 -1.01 -10.40
C THR A 245 -11.89 -2.03 -9.40
N GLY A 246 -12.78 -2.74 -8.69
CA GLY A 246 -12.39 -3.80 -7.76
C GLY A 246 -11.60 -3.29 -6.55
N GLY A 247 -12.01 -2.15 -5.99
CA GLY A 247 -11.45 -1.60 -4.76
C GLY A 247 -10.16 -0.78 -4.92
N LEU A 248 -9.58 -0.70 -6.12
CA LEU A 248 -8.39 0.12 -6.38
C LEU A 248 -8.64 1.61 -6.07
N LEU A 249 -7.65 2.26 -5.49
CA LEU A 249 -7.69 3.68 -5.11
C LEU A 249 -6.41 4.38 -5.55
N VAL A 250 -6.53 5.66 -5.91
CA VAL A 250 -5.36 6.54 -6.05
C VAL A 250 -4.98 7.06 -4.66
N THR A 251 -3.81 6.66 -4.17
CA THR A 251 -3.17 7.22 -2.97
C THR A 251 -2.02 8.14 -3.38
N SER A 252 -1.31 8.74 -2.41
CA SER A 252 -0.16 9.61 -2.68
C SER A 252 1.08 9.10 -1.95
N GLN A 253 2.20 8.98 -2.66
CA GLN A 253 3.46 8.47 -2.14
C GLN A 253 4.60 9.44 -2.49
N GLY A 254 4.99 10.24 -1.49
CA GLY A 254 5.97 11.32 -1.68
C GLY A 254 5.44 12.48 -2.53
N GLY A 255 4.14 12.76 -2.48
CA GLY A 255 3.47 13.81 -3.26
C GLY A 255 3.06 13.41 -4.68
N GLU A 256 3.51 12.24 -5.17
CA GLU A 256 3.11 11.69 -6.46
C GLU A 256 1.93 10.71 -6.30
N PRO A 257 0.93 10.73 -7.19
CA PRO A 257 -0.18 9.79 -7.13
C PRO A 257 0.29 8.36 -7.48
N VAL A 258 -0.23 7.36 -6.77
CA VAL A 258 0.03 5.93 -7.01
C VAL A 258 -1.29 5.14 -6.90
N ILE A 259 -1.45 4.04 -7.64
CA ILE A 259 -2.62 3.15 -7.49
C ILE A 259 -2.28 2.08 -6.47
N GLY A 260 -2.96 2.10 -5.32
CA GLY A 260 -2.88 1.09 -4.28
C GLY A 260 -4.21 0.34 -4.08
N ASN A 261 -4.28 -0.39 -2.97
CA ASN A 261 -5.36 -1.28 -2.58
C ASN A 261 -5.65 -2.41 -3.60
N TRP A 262 -4.58 -3.02 -4.14
CA TRP A 262 -4.68 -4.21 -4.99
C TRP A 262 -4.98 -5.45 -4.13
N SER A 263 -6.19 -5.51 -3.58
CA SER A 263 -6.65 -6.51 -2.60
C SER A 263 -7.58 -7.58 -3.19
N SER A 264 -7.96 -7.49 -4.48
CA SER A 264 -8.79 -8.48 -5.18
C SER A 264 -8.24 -8.86 -6.56
N PHE A 265 -8.62 -10.02 -7.07
CA PHE A 265 -8.42 -10.39 -8.48
C PHE A 265 -9.35 -9.61 -9.44
N ASP A 266 -10.43 -9.01 -8.91
CA ASP A 266 -11.31 -8.08 -9.63
C ASP A 266 -10.73 -6.66 -9.72
N SER A 267 -9.60 -6.40 -9.07
CA SER A 267 -8.90 -5.11 -9.12
C SER A 267 -8.34 -4.86 -10.53
N VAL A 268 -8.88 -3.85 -11.23
CA VAL A 268 -8.47 -3.47 -12.58
C VAL A 268 -8.26 -1.96 -12.68
N ALA A 269 -7.08 -1.56 -13.16
CA ALA A 269 -6.80 -0.18 -13.56
C ALA A 269 -6.81 -0.09 -15.10
N THR A 270 -7.58 0.86 -15.64
CA THR A 270 -7.79 1.01 -17.09
C THR A 270 -7.45 2.42 -17.56
N TRP A 271 -6.63 2.52 -18.60
CA TRP A 271 -6.32 3.78 -19.28
C TRP A 271 -6.73 3.73 -20.75
N ARG A 272 -7.21 4.85 -21.27
CA ARG A 272 -7.44 5.02 -22.71
C ARG A 272 -6.23 5.71 -23.34
N VAL A 273 -5.63 5.09 -24.36
CA VAL A 273 -4.34 5.53 -24.93
C VAL A 273 -4.44 5.72 -26.45
N GLU A 274 -3.96 6.85 -26.98
CA GLU A 274 -3.89 7.08 -28.42
C GLU A 274 -2.54 6.58 -28.99
N VAL A 275 -2.60 5.55 -29.82
CA VAL A 275 -1.41 5.00 -30.50
C VAL A 275 -1.29 5.59 -31.90
N LYS A 276 -0.35 6.51 -32.08
CA LYS A 276 -0.12 7.20 -33.36
C LYS A 276 0.60 6.36 -34.42
N THR A 277 1.31 5.30 -34.03
CA THR A 277 2.05 4.41 -34.93
C THR A 277 1.85 2.94 -34.56
N SER A 278 1.46 2.11 -35.54
CA SER A 278 1.44 0.65 -35.38
C SER A 278 2.87 0.13 -35.18
N SER A 279 3.23 -0.22 -33.95
CA SER A 279 4.58 -0.68 -33.60
C SER A 279 4.59 -1.52 -32.33
N TYR A 280 5.77 -2.04 -32.01
CA TYR A 280 6.10 -2.50 -30.67
C TYR A 280 6.40 -1.30 -29.77
N TYR A 281 5.93 -1.36 -28.54
CA TYR A 281 6.19 -0.37 -27.50
C TYR A 281 6.90 -1.05 -26.33
N THR A 282 7.97 -0.43 -25.84
CA THR A 282 8.59 -0.79 -24.57
C THR A 282 7.71 -0.19 -23.47
N VAL A 283 7.06 -1.06 -22.71
CA VAL A 283 6.27 -0.73 -21.52
C VAL A 283 7.19 -0.78 -20.31
N ARG A 284 7.30 0.33 -19.58
CA ARG A 284 8.03 0.43 -18.31
C ARG A 284 7.02 0.64 -17.20
N VAL A 285 6.96 -0.27 -16.25
CA VAL A 285 6.04 -0.22 -15.10
C VAL A 285 6.85 0.11 -13.85
N LEU A 286 6.53 1.22 -13.19
CA LEU A 286 7.11 1.62 -11.90
C LEU A 286 6.15 1.21 -10.78
N HIS A 287 6.59 0.27 -9.92
CA HIS A 287 5.78 -0.24 -8.81
C HIS A 287 6.62 -0.58 -7.58
N SER A 288 6.07 -0.42 -6.38
CA SER A 288 6.61 -0.95 -5.12
C SER A 288 5.72 -2.08 -4.61
N ALA A 289 6.28 -2.99 -3.80
CA ALA A 289 5.50 -4.07 -3.21
C ALA A 289 6.17 -4.66 -1.97
N ARG A 290 5.33 -5.10 -1.04
CA ARG A 290 5.73 -5.70 0.24
C ARG A 290 5.76 -7.23 0.15
N ASP A 291 4.87 -7.80 -0.66
CA ASP A 291 4.69 -9.23 -0.85
C ASP A 291 5.05 -9.68 -2.28
N LYS A 292 5.09 -11.00 -2.49
CA LYS A 292 5.28 -11.60 -3.81
C LYS A 292 3.93 -11.70 -4.54
N GLY A 293 3.99 -11.62 -5.85
CA GLY A 293 2.81 -11.79 -6.69
C GLY A 293 3.12 -11.57 -8.16
N SER A 294 2.07 -11.45 -8.97
CA SER A 294 2.17 -11.05 -10.36
C SER A 294 0.95 -10.26 -10.82
N PHE A 295 1.17 -9.37 -11.78
CA PHE A 295 0.14 -8.62 -12.50
C PHE A 295 0.17 -8.97 -13.98
N THR A 296 -0.93 -8.75 -14.70
CA THR A 296 -0.92 -8.69 -16.17
C THR A 296 -1.12 -7.26 -16.66
N VAL A 297 -0.53 -6.97 -17.82
CA VAL A 297 -0.81 -5.77 -18.61
C VAL A 297 -1.33 -6.21 -19.96
N SER A 298 -2.52 -5.74 -20.34
CA SER A 298 -3.21 -6.14 -21.57
C SER A 298 -3.76 -4.94 -22.34
N ASN A 299 -3.73 -5.00 -23.66
CA ASN A 299 -4.39 -4.04 -24.56
C ASN A 299 -5.61 -4.64 -25.29
N GLY A 300 -6.12 -5.77 -24.81
CA GLY A 300 -7.21 -6.54 -25.44
C GLY A 300 -6.77 -7.45 -26.60
N GLU A 301 -5.73 -7.08 -27.36
CA GLU A 301 -5.15 -7.91 -28.44
C GLU A 301 -3.91 -8.71 -28.02
N SER A 302 -3.30 -8.36 -26.88
CA SER A 302 -2.04 -8.91 -26.39
C SER A 302 -1.91 -8.67 -24.88
N GLU A 303 -1.46 -9.70 -24.16
CA GLU A 303 -1.26 -9.66 -22.71
C GLU A 303 0.18 -10.05 -22.33
N ARG A 304 0.68 -9.46 -21.24
CA ARG A 304 1.98 -9.76 -20.63
C ARG A 304 1.85 -9.86 -19.11
N LYS A 305 2.15 -11.04 -18.56
CA LYS A 305 2.27 -11.28 -17.12
C LYS A 305 3.66 -10.86 -16.61
N ARG A 306 3.73 -10.22 -15.45
CA ARG A 306 4.97 -9.79 -14.77
C ARG A 306 4.92 -10.16 -13.30
N SER A 307 6.00 -10.75 -12.80
CA SER A 307 6.17 -10.96 -11.36
C SER A 307 6.57 -9.67 -10.68
N VAL A 308 5.89 -9.38 -9.57
CA VAL A 308 6.23 -8.32 -8.63
C VAL A 308 7.46 -8.75 -7.83
N ARG A 309 8.36 -7.81 -7.54
CA ARG A 309 9.61 -8.05 -6.80
C ARG A 309 9.60 -7.21 -5.52
N VAL A 310 9.79 -7.85 -4.38
CA VAL A 310 9.96 -7.14 -3.12
C VAL A 310 11.37 -6.55 -3.09
N LYS A 311 11.46 -5.24 -2.85
CA LYS A 311 12.70 -4.53 -2.48
C LYS A 311 12.57 -4.03 -1.05
N GLY A 312 13.66 -3.47 -0.50
CA GLY A 312 13.60 -2.77 0.78
C GLY A 312 12.55 -1.65 0.78
N ASP A 313 12.05 -1.31 1.96
CA ASP A 313 10.90 -0.41 2.12
C ASP A 313 11.07 0.92 1.37
N GLY A 314 9.99 1.41 0.76
CA GLY A 314 9.98 2.61 -0.09
C GLY A 314 10.73 2.53 -1.43
N GLN A 315 11.32 1.40 -1.82
CA GLN A 315 12.01 1.28 -3.11
C GLN A 315 11.11 0.80 -4.26
N PHE A 316 11.03 1.60 -5.33
CA PHE A 316 10.38 1.17 -6.57
C PHE A 316 11.21 0.16 -7.38
N ASN A 317 10.49 -0.75 -8.00
CA ASN A 317 10.93 -1.61 -9.08
C ASN A 317 10.60 -0.96 -10.42
N ILE A 318 11.41 -1.31 -11.42
CA ILE A 318 11.13 -1.01 -12.81
C ILE A 318 11.05 -2.35 -13.53
N ASP A 319 9.89 -2.63 -14.10
CA ASP A 319 9.63 -3.83 -14.89
C ASP A 319 9.40 -3.40 -16.35
N GLU A 320 10.37 -3.73 -17.20
CA GLU A 320 10.39 -3.36 -18.62
C GLU A 320 10.13 -4.57 -19.52
N PHE A 321 9.20 -4.45 -20.47
CA PHE A 321 8.89 -5.46 -21.49
C PHE A 321 8.38 -4.83 -22.78
N VAL A 322 8.27 -5.64 -23.83
CA VAL A 322 7.68 -5.23 -25.11
C VAL A 322 6.23 -5.70 -25.22
N LEU A 323 5.34 -4.76 -25.54
CA LEU A 323 3.93 -4.99 -25.89
C LEU A 323 3.71 -4.57 -27.36
N ARG A 324 2.86 -5.31 -28.09
CA ARG A 324 2.57 -5.04 -29.50
C ARG A 324 1.27 -4.27 -29.64
N LEU A 325 1.32 -3.11 -30.32
CA LEU A 325 0.15 -2.30 -30.66
C LEU A 325 0.05 -2.24 -32.20
N PRO A 326 -0.64 -3.21 -32.84
CA PRO A 326 -0.54 -3.47 -34.29
C PRO A 326 -1.37 -2.55 -35.18
N LYS A 327 -2.07 -1.55 -34.64
CA LYS A 327 -2.89 -0.59 -35.39
C LYS A 327 -2.63 0.82 -34.87
N LYS A 328 -2.86 1.82 -35.72
CA LYS A 328 -3.01 3.22 -35.28
C LYS A 328 -4.46 3.37 -34.81
N SER A 329 -4.67 3.40 -33.49
CA SER A 329 -6.01 3.38 -32.86
C SER A 329 -5.94 3.93 -31.44
N GLU A 330 -7.10 4.26 -30.87
CA GLU A 330 -7.25 4.22 -29.42
C GLU A 330 -7.20 2.76 -28.94
N TYR A 331 -6.59 2.53 -27.78
CA TYR A 331 -6.56 1.26 -27.06
C TYR A 331 -6.98 1.48 -25.61
N LEU A 332 -7.59 0.46 -24.99
CA LEU A 332 -7.74 0.39 -23.54
C LEU A 332 -6.60 -0.48 -22.99
N LEU A 333 -5.67 0.15 -22.26
CA LEU A 333 -4.63 -0.57 -21.54
C LEU A 333 -5.15 -0.89 -20.14
N THR A 334 -5.21 -2.18 -19.80
CA THR A 334 -5.67 -2.68 -18.51
C THR A 334 -4.51 -3.30 -17.74
N VAL A 335 -4.47 -3.08 -16.42
CA VAL A 335 -3.60 -3.78 -15.49
C VAL A 335 -4.44 -4.50 -14.45
N LYS A 336 -4.13 -5.77 -14.21
CA LYS A 336 -4.90 -6.67 -13.32
C LYS A 336 -3.99 -7.43 -12.37
N ALA A 337 -4.47 -7.73 -11.17
CA ALA A 337 -3.85 -8.72 -10.31
C ALA A 337 -3.99 -10.13 -10.91
N ALA A 338 -2.92 -10.93 -10.88
CA ALA A 338 -2.88 -12.28 -11.44
C ALA A 338 -2.52 -13.35 -10.40
N GLU A 339 -1.60 -13.04 -9.47
CA GLU A 339 -1.27 -13.86 -8.30
C GLU A 339 -0.91 -12.94 -7.14
N MET A 340 -1.31 -13.29 -5.93
CA MET A 340 -1.03 -12.53 -4.70
C MET A 340 -0.64 -13.49 -3.58
N SER A 341 0.46 -13.23 -2.87
CA SER A 341 0.85 -13.99 -1.67
C SER A 341 0.54 -13.29 -0.35
N GLY A 342 0.06 -12.04 -0.40
CA GLY A 342 -0.23 -11.20 0.76
C GLY A 342 -1.52 -10.39 0.57
N ALA A 343 -1.76 -9.43 1.47
CA ALA A 343 -2.99 -8.64 1.49
C ALA A 343 -3.10 -7.62 0.34
N GLU A 344 -1.97 -7.17 -0.20
CA GLU A 344 -1.89 -6.19 -1.30
C GLU A 344 -0.80 -6.62 -2.30
N LEU A 345 -1.10 -6.51 -3.59
CA LEU A 345 -0.16 -6.90 -4.65
C LEU A 345 1.03 -5.92 -4.82
N MET A 346 0.73 -4.63 -4.96
CA MET A 346 1.71 -3.59 -5.29
C MET A 346 1.11 -2.18 -5.10
N GLU A 347 1.97 -1.16 -5.04
CA GLU A 347 1.60 0.24 -5.29
C GLU A 347 2.13 0.60 -6.70
N LEU A 348 1.26 0.99 -7.63
CA LEU A 348 1.61 1.26 -9.02
C LEU A 348 1.73 2.77 -9.26
N LYS A 349 2.95 3.27 -9.47
CA LYS A 349 3.25 4.70 -9.60
C LYS A 349 3.08 5.25 -11.01
N SER A 350 3.54 4.55 -12.02
CA SER A 350 3.35 4.99 -13.41
C SER A 350 3.59 3.86 -14.41
N ILE A 351 3.03 4.04 -15.61
CA ILE A 351 3.36 3.21 -16.78
C ILE A 351 3.78 4.13 -17.92
N GLU A 352 4.94 3.87 -18.51
CA GLU A 352 5.42 4.57 -19.70
C GLU A 352 5.42 3.63 -20.90
N LEU A 353 4.89 4.08 -22.03
CA LEU A 353 4.97 3.38 -23.31
C LEU A 353 5.87 4.18 -24.25
N THR A 354 7.06 3.64 -24.51
CA THR A 354 8.05 4.24 -25.42
C THR A 354 8.08 3.45 -26.74
N PRO A 355 7.99 4.09 -27.92
CA PRO A 355 8.08 3.42 -29.20
C PRO A 355 9.38 2.61 -29.32
N SER A 356 9.27 1.29 -29.50
CA SER A 356 10.42 0.39 -29.54
C SER A 356 10.87 0.11 -30.96
N LYS A 357 12.19 0.04 -31.16
CA LYS A 357 12.82 -0.49 -32.37
C LYS A 357 13.04 -2.01 -32.31
N ARG A 358 12.83 -2.64 -31.15
CA ARG A 358 12.95 -4.09 -30.96
C ARG A 358 11.59 -4.75 -31.20
N ARG A 359 11.60 -5.89 -31.90
CA ARG A 359 10.45 -6.78 -32.11
C ARG A 359 10.51 -7.94 -31.13
#